data_AF-A0A073K0E1-F1
#
_entry.id   AF-A0A073K0E1-F1
#
_cell.length_a   1.000
_cell.length_b   1.000
_cell.length_c   1.000
_cell.angle_alpha   90.00
_cell.angle_beta   90.00
_cell.angle_gamma   90.00
#
_symmetry.space_group_name_H-M   'P 1'
#
loop_
_entity.id
_entity.type
_entity.pdbx_description
1 polymer ?
#
loop_
_entity_poly.entity_id
_entity_poly.type
_entity_poly.pdbx_seq_one_letter_code
_entity_poly.pdbx_strand_id
1 'polypeptide(L)'
;MNQESKKEYLKKILRKSEVTRNAHYLLFNRYRILSNVLHAIILIGSSIVAILTFAKFTTFKPIFQKISEEGYTLFVGLFASLIFILTVIEEFGKLSDKASGHENTAKQLTSFIRNTDAIKKLPEISEEDIDKVTMQYNMINENALSLTDKAFYKAKQRLFIKIEISKELEKNPFLFIWLFKICKRIEFYKKSKNQSSETLVDKEKRESGDDE
;
A
#
# COMPACT_ATOMS: atom_id res chain seq x y z
N MET A 1 -8.91 -32.38 -15.50
CA MET A 1 -7.77 -31.60 -16.03
C MET A 1 -6.54 -32.51 -16.14
N ASN A 2 -5.67 -32.36 -17.16
CA ASN A 2 -4.39 -33.10 -17.20
C ASN A 2 -3.41 -32.53 -16.14
N GLN A 3 -2.35 -33.26 -15.78
CA GLN A 3 -1.43 -32.83 -14.71
C GLN A 3 -0.73 -31.49 -15.00
N GLU A 4 -0.42 -31.20 -16.26
CA GLU A 4 0.21 -29.94 -16.66
C GLU A 4 -0.74 -28.74 -16.47
N SER A 5 -2.00 -28.86 -16.92
CA SER A 5 -3.02 -27.82 -16.72
C SER A 5 -3.34 -27.58 -15.25
N LYS A 6 -3.32 -28.62 -14.40
CA LYS A 6 -3.45 -28.48 -12.94
C LYS A 6 -2.31 -27.65 -12.35
N LYS A 7 -1.06 -27.95 -12.72
CA LYS A 7 0.11 -27.18 -12.25
C LYS A 7 0.08 -25.73 -12.73
N GLU A 8 -0.36 -25.49 -13.96
CA GLU A 8 -0.50 -24.14 -14.50
C GLU A 8 -1.60 -23.34 -13.79
N TYR A 9 -2.74 -23.97 -13.52
CA TYR A 9 -3.84 -23.37 -12.76
C TYR A 9 -3.40 -22.95 -11.36
N LEU A 10 -2.74 -23.84 -10.61
CA LEU A 10 -2.19 -23.51 -9.28
C LEU A 10 -1.17 -22.37 -9.36
N LYS A 11 -0.30 -22.36 -10.38
CA LYS A 11 0.67 -21.28 -10.59
C LYS A 11 -0.04 -19.94 -10.82
N LYS A 12 -1.14 -19.91 -11.57
CA LYS A 12 -1.95 -18.71 -11.82
C LYS A 12 -2.59 -18.18 -10.54
N ILE A 13 -3.19 -19.05 -9.74
CA ILE A 13 -3.81 -18.69 -8.44
C ILE A 13 -2.76 -18.18 -7.46
N LEU A 14 -1.62 -18.87 -7.33
CA LEU A 14 -0.51 -18.45 -6.48
C LEU A 14 -0.04 -17.04 -6.85
N ARG A 15 0.21 -16.79 -8.13
CA ARG A 15 0.66 -15.48 -8.62
C ARG A 15 -0.35 -14.37 -8.30
N LYS A 16 -1.65 -14.64 -8.48
CA LYS A 16 -2.70 -13.67 -8.11
C LYS A 16 -2.69 -13.40 -6.60
N SER A 17 -2.67 -14.47 -5.80
CA SER A 17 -2.67 -14.40 -4.33
C SER A 17 -1.47 -13.64 -3.79
N GLU A 18 -0.28 -13.79 -4.39
CA GLU A 18 0.92 -13.04 -4.02
C GLU A 18 0.77 -11.53 -4.23
N VAL A 19 0.19 -11.12 -5.36
CA VAL A 19 -0.07 -9.71 -5.66
C VAL A 19 -1.12 -9.17 -4.68
N THR A 20 -2.23 -9.88 -4.50
CA THR A 20 -3.31 -9.51 -3.58
C THR A 20 -2.80 -9.37 -2.14
N ARG A 21 -1.99 -10.33 -1.66
CA ARG A 21 -1.34 -10.28 -0.34
C ARG A 21 -0.49 -9.03 -0.18
N ASN A 22 0.35 -8.71 -1.17
CA ASN A 22 1.18 -7.50 -1.11
C ASN A 22 0.33 -6.22 -1.11
N ALA A 23 -0.81 -6.22 -1.80
CA ALA A 23 -1.74 -5.09 -1.79
C ALA A 23 -2.37 -4.88 -0.40
N HIS A 24 -2.79 -5.97 0.26
CA HIS A 24 -3.28 -5.89 1.63
C HIS A 24 -2.21 -5.44 2.62
N TYR A 25 -0.99 -5.96 2.56
CA TYR A 25 0.10 -5.47 3.42
C TYR A 25 0.45 -4.00 3.17
N LEU A 26 0.37 -3.54 1.91
CA LEU A 26 0.56 -2.13 1.57
C LEU A 26 -0.49 -1.23 2.23
N LEU A 27 -1.76 -1.63 2.17
CA LEU A 27 -2.86 -0.88 2.77
C LEU A 27 -2.82 -0.95 4.30
N PHE A 28 -2.58 -2.13 4.87
CA PHE A 28 -2.35 -2.33 6.31
C PHE A 28 -1.31 -1.33 6.83
N ASN A 29 -0.12 -1.31 6.23
CA ASN A 29 0.96 -0.45 6.71
C ASN A 29 0.58 1.04 6.59
N ARG A 30 -0.14 1.42 5.53
CA ARG A 30 -0.61 2.80 5.35
C ARG A 30 -1.63 3.20 6.42
N TYR A 31 -2.64 2.38 6.66
CA TYR A 31 -3.68 2.66 7.65
C TYR A 31 -3.12 2.62 9.07
N ARG A 32 -2.23 1.68 9.37
CA ARG A 32 -1.54 1.61 10.67
C ARG A 32 -0.72 2.86 10.95
N ILE A 33 0.08 3.32 9.98
CA ILE A 33 0.86 4.56 10.14
C ILE A 33 -0.08 5.74 10.33
N LEU A 34 -1.13 5.86 9.51
CA LEU A 34 -2.09 6.97 9.62
C LEU A 34 -2.80 6.99 10.98
N SER A 35 -3.25 5.82 11.46
CA SER A 35 -3.89 5.69 12.77
C SER A 35 -2.91 6.08 13.89
N ASN A 36 -1.68 5.57 13.85
CA ASN A 36 -0.68 5.88 14.87
C ASN A 36 -0.32 7.38 14.89
N VAL A 37 -0.20 8.00 13.72
CA VAL A 37 0.09 9.44 13.61
C VAL A 37 -1.09 10.26 14.13
N LEU A 38 -2.33 9.88 13.79
CA LEU A 38 -3.52 10.57 14.26
C LEU A 38 -3.66 10.48 15.79
N HIS A 39 -3.54 9.27 16.36
CA HIS A 39 -3.50 9.07 17.81
C HIS A 39 -2.39 9.90 18.47
N ALA A 40 -1.18 9.92 17.91
CA ALA A 40 -0.08 10.71 18.46
C ALA A 40 -0.37 12.22 18.44
N ILE A 41 -0.95 12.74 17.35
CA ILE A 41 -1.36 14.15 17.25
C ILE A 41 -2.44 14.47 18.29
N ILE A 42 -3.44 13.62 18.44
CA ILE A 42 -4.52 13.80 19.41
C ILE A 42 -3.97 13.79 20.84
N LEU A 43 -3.09 12.85 21.17
CA LEU A 43 -2.52 12.72 22.51
C LEU A 43 -1.62 13.90 22.88
N ILE A 44 -0.71 14.30 21.97
CA ILE A 44 0.15 15.47 22.16
C ILE A 44 -0.69 16.74 22.22
N GLY A 45 -1.63 16.90 21.28
CA GLY A 45 -2.52 18.05 21.21
C GLY A 45 -3.39 18.21 22.45
N SER A 46 -3.98 17.11 22.94
CA SER A 46 -4.78 17.10 24.17
C SER A 46 -3.94 17.47 25.39
N SER A 47 -2.70 16.97 25.47
CA SER A 47 -1.77 17.33 26.54
C SER A 47 -1.43 18.82 26.51
N ILE A 48 -1.18 19.39 25.33
CA ILE A 48 -0.94 20.82 25.14
C ILE A 48 -2.17 21.63 25.56
N VAL A 49 -3.37 21.23 25.12
CA VAL A 49 -4.63 21.90 25.50
C VAL A 49 -4.79 21.89 27.02
N ALA A 50 -4.54 20.76 27.69
CA ALA A 50 -4.63 20.67 29.15
C ALA A 50 -3.66 21.65 29.83
N ILE A 51 -2.39 21.69 29.41
CA ILE A 51 -1.39 22.63 29.95
C ILE A 51 -1.83 24.08 29.73
N LEU A 52 -2.29 24.43 28.52
CA LEU A 52 -2.74 25.78 28.20
C LEU A 52 -4.01 26.18 28.96
N THR A 53 -4.90 25.23 29.24
CA THR A 53 -6.16 25.50 29.96
C THR A 53 -5.91 25.72 31.45
N PHE A 54 -4.99 24.98 32.07
CA PHE A 54 -4.75 25.07 33.53
C PHE A 54 -3.67 26.07 33.92
N ALA A 55 -2.75 26.44 33.03
CA ALA A 55 -1.74 27.43 33.33
C ALA A 55 -2.33 28.85 33.33
N LYS A 56 -1.83 29.70 34.23
CA LYS A 56 -2.20 31.12 34.24
C LYS A 56 -1.64 31.81 32.99
N PHE A 57 -2.42 32.71 32.41
CA PHE A 57 -1.99 33.53 31.25
C PHE A 57 -0.65 34.24 31.49
N THR A 58 -0.39 34.67 32.73
CA THR A 58 0.87 35.32 33.13
C THR A 58 2.11 34.45 32.91
N THR A 59 1.99 33.12 33.00
CA THR A 59 3.08 32.16 32.75
C THR A 59 3.48 32.12 31.27
N PHE A 60 2.53 32.35 30.36
CA PHE A 60 2.74 32.29 28.92
C PHE A 60 2.91 33.66 28.23
N LYS A 61 2.73 34.75 28.97
CA LYS A 61 2.98 36.12 28.52
C LYS A 61 4.37 36.35 27.87
N PRO A 62 5.48 35.73 28.32
CA PRO A 62 6.78 35.87 27.65
C PRO A 62 6.81 35.26 26.24
N ILE A 63 5.98 34.26 25.97
CA ILE A 63 5.89 33.53 24.70
C ILE A 63 4.85 34.19 23.78
N PHE A 64 3.70 34.62 24.33
CA PHE A 64 2.62 35.30 23.60
C PHE A 64 2.57 36.80 23.92
N GLN A 65 3.67 37.50 23.71
CA GLN A 65 3.85 38.91 24.12
C GLN A 65 2.82 39.89 23.51
N LYS A 66 2.18 39.51 22.40
CA LYS A 66 1.26 40.36 21.63
C LYS A 66 -0.23 39.97 21.73
N ILE A 67 -0.57 38.94 22.52
CA ILE A 67 -1.93 38.43 22.61
C ILE A 67 -2.58 38.91 23.91
N SER A 68 -3.81 39.42 23.85
CA SER A 68 -4.62 39.73 25.04
C SER A 68 -5.12 38.46 25.71
N GLU A 69 -5.51 38.53 26.98
CA GLU A 69 -6.05 37.38 27.72
C GLU A 69 -7.28 36.76 27.05
N GLU A 70 -8.16 37.60 26.49
CA GLU A 70 -9.30 37.17 25.67
C GLU A 70 -8.87 36.43 24.41
N GLY A 71 -7.85 36.94 23.71
CA GLY A 71 -7.30 36.31 22.51
C GLY A 71 -6.61 34.97 22.81
N TYR A 72 -5.97 34.86 23.98
CA TYR A 72 -5.39 33.60 24.45
C TYR A 72 -6.47 32.55 24.70
N THR A 73 -7.54 32.93 25.41
CA THR A 73 -8.67 32.03 25.71
C THR A 73 -9.35 31.55 24.43
N LEU A 74 -9.58 32.45 23.47
CA LEU A 74 -10.14 32.11 22.17
C LEU A 74 -9.23 31.15 21.39
N PHE A 75 -7.92 31.38 21.40
CA PHE A 75 -6.95 30.49 20.75
C PHE A 75 -6.95 29.09 21.37
N VAL A 76 -6.95 28.99 22.70
CA VAL A 76 -7.02 27.70 23.40
C VAL A 76 -8.34 26.98 23.08
N GLY A 77 -9.46 27.69 23.07
CA GLY A 77 -10.77 27.13 22.72
C GLY A 77 -10.84 26.64 21.27
N LEU A 78 -10.28 27.38 20.30
CA LEU A 78 -10.18 26.96 18.90
C LEU A 78 -9.29 25.72 18.75
N PHE A 79 -8.14 25.70 19.43
CA PHE A 79 -7.22 24.57 19.39
C PHE A 79 -7.83 23.32 20.03
N ALA A 80 -8.50 23.45 21.17
CA ALA A 80 -9.24 22.37 21.82
C ALA A 80 -10.35 21.82 20.90
N SER A 81 -11.10 22.70 20.24
CA SER A 81 -12.13 22.32 19.27
C SER A 81 -11.55 21.53 18.10
N LEU A 82 -10.38 21.94 17.59
CA LEU A 82 -9.69 21.22 16.51
C LEU A 82 -9.27 19.80 16.95
N ILE A 83 -8.67 19.66 18.14
CA ILE A 83 -8.28 18.34 18.67
C ILE A 83 -9.50 17.45 18.89
N PHE A 84 -10.61 18.02 19.37
CA PHE A 84 -11.85 17.29 19.51
C PHE A 84 -12.38 16.78 18.16
N ILE A 85 -12.39 17.63 17.12
CA ILE A 85 -12.77 17.22 15.76
C ILE A 85 -11.88 16.07 15.25
N LEU A 86 -10.56 16.14 15.47
CA LEU A 86 -9.65 15.06 15.09
C LEU A 86 -9.97 13.75 15.83
N THR A 87 -10.31 13.84 17.12
CA THR A 87 -10.73 12.69 17.94
C THR A 87 -12.00 12.05 17.39
N VAL A 88 -12.99 12.86 17.00
CA VAL A 88 -14.21 12.38 16.34
C VAL A 88 -13.88 11.70 15.01
N ILE A 89 -13.04 12.31 14.17
CA ILE A 89 -12.63 11.72 12.89
C ILE A 89 -11.91 10.37 13.09
N GLU A 90 -11.09 10.25 14.12
CA GLU A 90 -10.41 9.00 14.47
C GLU A 90 -11.40 7.89 14.83
N GLU A 91 -12.31 8.19 15.76
CA GLU A 91 -13.32 7.26 16.27
C GLU A 91 -14.23 6.74 15.14
N PHE A 92 -14.73 7.62 14.28
CA PHE A 92 -15.58 7.23 13.15
C PHE A 92 -14.80 6.66 11.97
N GLY A 93 -13.54 7.08 11.78
CA GLY A 93 -12.69 6.65 10.68
C GLY A 93 -12.27 5.18 10.76
N LYS A 94 -12.20 4.63 11.98
CA LYS A 94 -11.86 3.23 12.30
C LYS A 94 -10.64 2.74 11.51
N LEU A 95 -9.61 3.57 11.46
CA LEU A 95 -8.40 3.31 10.67
C LEU A 95 -7.65 2.08 11.19
N SER A 96 -7.64 1.88 12.51
CA SER A 96 -7.08 0.69 13.16
C SER A 96 -7.81 -0.59 12.72
N ASP A 97 -9.14 -0.61 12.76
CA ASP A 97 -9.94 -1.77 12.32
C ASP A 97 -9.70 -2.12 10.85
N LYS A 98 -9.63 -1.10 9.98
CA LYS A 98 -9.30 -1.27 8.56
C LYS A 98 -7.89 -1.85 8.38
N ALA A 99 -6.93 -1.39 9.18
CA ALA A 99 -5.58 -1.94 9.16
C ALA A 99 -5.61 -3.42 9.56
N SER A 100 -6.24 -3.77 10.67
CA SER A 100 -6.34 -5.16 11.16
C SER A 100 -7.07 -6.08 10.18
N GLY A 101 -8.15 -5.63 9.53
CA GLY A 101 -8.83 -6.42 8.50
C GLY A 101 -7.95 -6.74 7.30
N HIS A 102 -7.16 -5.77 6.83
CA HIS A 102 -6.17 -6.01 5.77
C HIS A 102 -5.02 -6.91 6.24
N GLU A 103 -4.54 -6.76 7.47
CA GLU A 103 -3.53 -7.65 8.04
C GLU A 103 -4.02 -9.10 8.11
N ASN A 104 -5.24 -9.32 8.60
CA ASN A 104 -5.84 -10.64 8.70
C ASN A 104 -5.96 -11.30 7.32
N THR A 105 -6.48 -10.57 6.33
CA THR A 105 -6.57 -11.06 4.94
C THR A 105 -5.19 -11.42 4.39
N ALA A 106 -4.18 -10.58 4.64
CA ALA A 106 -2.81 -10.85 4.20
C ALA A 106 -2.18 -12.09 4.86
N LYS A 107 -2.49 -12.33 6.15
CA LYS A 107 -2.07 -13.54 6.88
C LYS A 107 -2.75 -14.79 6.31
N GLN A 108 -4.06 -14.74 6.06
CA GLN A 108 -4.80 -15.84 5.43
C GLN A 108 -4.23 -16.17 4.05
N LEU A 109 -3.98 -15.15 3.21
CA LEU A 109 -3.33 -15.33 1.91
C LEU A 109 -1.91 -15.89 2.02
N THR A 110 -1.17 -15.53 3.07
CA THR A 110 0.17 -16.09 3.32
C THR A 110 0.11 -17.58 3.61
N SER A 111 -0.80 -17.99 4.50
CA SER A 111 -1.05 -19.40 4.80
C SER A 111 -1.52 -20.17 3.56
N PHE A 112 -2.44 -19.57 2.80
CA PHE A 112 -2.95 -20.13 1.55
C PHE A 112 -1.83 -20.35 0.52
N ILE A 113 -0.97 -19.36 0.29
CA ILE A 113 0.18 -19.46 -0.63
C ILE A 113 1.09 -20.61 -0.20
N ARG A 114 1.44 -20.69 1.09
CA ARG A 114 2.32 -21.74 1.61
C ARG A 114 1.74 -23.15 1.38
N ASN A 115 0.46 -23.32 1.70
CA ASN A 115 -0.21 -24.61 1.56
C ASN A 115 -0.36 -25.01 0.07
N THR A 116 -0.72 -24.05 -0.78
CA THR A 116 -0.90 -24.29 -2.22
C THR A 116 0.43 -24.55 -2.93
N ASP A 117 1.52 -23.89 -2.51
CA ASP A 117 2.86 -24.15 -3.06
C ASP A 117 3.36 -25.56 -2.69
N ALA A 118 2.98 -26.07 -1.51
CA ALA A 118 3.25 -27.46 -1.13
C ALA A 118 2.51 -28.46 -2.03
N ILE A 119 1.21 -28.24 -2.28
CA ILE A 119 0.39 -29.07 -3.18
C ILE A 119 0.97 -29.07 -4.60
N LYS A 120 1.35 -27.89 -5.11
CA LYS A 120 1.93 -27.75 -6.45
C LYS A 120 3.22 -28.57 -6.67
N LYS A 121 3.98 -28.84 -5.59
CA LYS A 121 5.22 -29.62 -5.63
C LYS A 121 4.99 -31.13 -5.60
N LEU A 122 3.75 -31.58 -5.41
CA LEU A 122 3.42 -33.00 -5.46
C LEU A 122 3.67 -33.57 -6.88
N PRO A 123 4.13 -34.83 -6.97
CA PRO A 123 4.33 -35.50 -8.25
C PRO A 123 3.01 -35.60 -9.03
N GLU A 124 1.92 -35.89 -8.32
CA GLU A 124 0.57 -36.00 -8.85
C GLU A 124 -0.39 -35.15 -8.03
N ILE A 125 -1.26 -34.39 -8.71
CA ILE A 125 -2.25 -33.50 -8.10
C ILE A 125 -3.63 -34.09 -8.35
N SER A 126 -4.38 -34.38 -7.29
CA SER A 126 -5.75 -34.89 -7.39
C SER A 126 -6.72 -33.78 -7.83
N GLU A 127 -7.93 -34.13 -8.28
CA GLU A 127 -8.98 -33.12 -8.51
C GLU A 127 -9.46 -32.52 -7.18
N GLU A 128 -9.53 -33.33 -6.12
CA GLU A 128 -9.91 -32.87 -4.77
C GLU A 128 -8.97 -31.77 -4.25
N ASP A 129 -7.67 -31.86 -4.54
CA ASP A 129 -6.69 -30.81 -4.20
C ASP A 129 -7.01 -29.48 -4.90
N ILE A 130 -7.40 -29.54 -6.17
CA ILE A 130 -7.78 -28.36 -6.96
C ILE A 130 -9.05 -27.75 -6.41
N ASP A 131 -10.06 -28.55 -6.12
CA ASP A 131 -11.33 -28.10 -5.57
C ASP A 131 -11.12 -27.45 -4.19
N LYS A 132 -10.31 -28.08 -3.33
CA LYS A 132 -9.97 -27.54 -2.01
C LYS A 132 -9.23 -26.21 -2.10
N VAL A 133 -8.24 -26.09 -2.98
CA VAL A 133 -7.52 -24.83 -3.21
C VAL A 133 -8.46 -23.75 -3.74
N THR A 134 -9.34 -24.10 -4.68
CA THR A 134 -10.30 -23.16 -5.28
C THR A 134 -11.29 -22.67 -4.25
N MET A 135 -11.85 -23.57 -3.44
CA MET A 135 -12.76 -23.23 -2.36
C MET A 135 -12.10 -22.31 -1.32
N GLN A 136 -10.88 -22.64 -0.87
CA GLN A 136 -10.15 -21.79 0.06
C GLN A 136 -9.85 -20.40 -0.53
N TYR A 137 -9.45 -20.35 -1.79
CA TYR A 137 -9.19 -19.09 -2.49
C TYR A 137 -10.44 -18.21 -2.57
N ASN A 138 -11.58 -18.79 -2.94
CA ASN A 138 -12.85 -18.06 -3.02
C ASN A 138 -13.30 -17.56 -1.65
N MET A 139 -13.25 -18.42 -0.63
CA MET A 139 -13.60 -18.05 0.75
C MET A 139 -12.75 -16.88 1.25
N ILE A 140 -11.44 -16.86 0.98
CA ILE A 140 -10.58 -15.74 1.40
C ILE A 140 -10.98 -14.45 0.67
N ASN A 141 -11.26 -14.51 -0.63
CA ASN A 141 -11.61 -13.32 -1.41
C ASN A 141 -13.00 -12.77 -1.09
N GLU A 142 -13.96 -13.63 -0.76
CA GLU A 142 -15.31 -13.22 -0.34
C GLU A 142 -15.30 -12.50 1.01
N ASN A 143 -14.42 -12.93 1.92
CA ASN A 143 -14.26 -12.31 3.24
C ASN A 143 -13.24 -11.16 3.25
N ALA A 144 -12.53 -10.93 2.15
CA ALA A 144 -11.51 -9.90 2.06
C ALA A 144 -12.13 -8.50 2.01
N LEU A 145 -11.48 -7.55 2.69
CA LEU A 145 -11.79 -6.13 2.48
C LEU A 145 -11.52 -5.73 1.03
N SER A 146 -12.37 -4.85 0.49
CA SER A 146 -12.24 -4.41 -0.90
C SER A 146 -10.88 -3.73 -1.17
N LEU A 147 -10.33 -4.06 -2.34
CA LEU A 147 -9.10 -3.49 -2.85
C LEU A 147 -9.42 -2.49 -3.96
N THR A 148 -8.80 -1.32 -3.91
CA THR A 148 -8.84 -0.39 -5.03
C THR A 148 -7.85 -0.82 -6.11
N ASP A 149 -8.23 -0.66 -7.38
CA ASP A 149 -7.35 -0.98 -8.52
C ASP A 149 -6.00 -0.25 -8.42
N LYS A 150 -6.02 1.03 -8.01
CA LYS A 150 -4.80 1.82 -7.79
C LYS A 150 -3.86 1.15 -6.77
N ALA A 151 -4.41 0.64 -5.67
CA ALA A 151 -3.61 -0.06 -4.67
C ALA A 151 -3.07 -1.39 -5.21
N PHE A 152 -3.90 -2.14 -5.94
CA PHE A 152 -3.52 -3.39 -6.58
C PHE A 152 -2.37 -3.20 -7.59
N TYR A 153 -2.49 -2.28 -8.53
CA TYR A 153 -1.45 -2.00 -9.53
C TYR A 153 -0.16 -1.49 -8.87
N LYS A 154 -0.26 -0.63 -7.86
CA LYS A 154 0.91 -0.16 -7.11
C LYS A 154 1.62 -1.31 -6.39
N ALA A 155 0.87 -2.23 -5.79
CA ALA A 155 1.43 -3.40 -5.13
C ALA A 155 2.09 -4.35 -6.15
N LYS A 156 1.45 -4.58 -7.29
CA LYS A 156 1.98 -5.37 -8.41
C LYS A 156 3.32 -4.83 -8.90
N GLN A 157 3.42 -3.52 -9.11
CA GLN A 157 4.68 -2.85 -9.50
C GLN A 157 5.76 -3.04 -8.44
N ARG A 158 5.43 -2.79 -7.15
CA ARG A 158 6.39 -2.97 -6.04
C ARG A 158 6.89 -4.41 -5.93
N LEU A 159 6.01 -5.38 -6.14
CA LEU A 159 6.37 -6.80 -6.12
C LEU A 159 7.38 -7.11 -7.23
N PHE A 160 7.12 -6.69 -8.47
CA PHE A 160 8.06 -6.93 -9.57
C PHE A 160 9.41 -6.26 -9.35
N ILE A 161 9.42 -5.01 -8.87
CA ILE A 161 10.67 -4.31 -8.51
C ILE A 161 11.43 -5.10 -7.45
N LYS A 162 10.73 -5.62 -6.42
CA LYS A 162 11.37 -6.43 -5.36
C LYS A 162 11.96 -7.72 -5.91
N ILE A 163 11.26 -8.42 -6.81
CA ILE A 163 11.75 -9.64 -7.45
C ILE A 163 12.99 -9.33 -8.29
N GLU A 164 12.97 -8.25 -9.06
CA GLU A 164 14.11 -7.85 -9.89
C GLU A 164 15.33 -7.49 -9.05
N ILE A 165 15.14 -6.71 -7.97
CA ILE A 165 16.20 -6.42 -7.00
C ILE A 165 16.77 -7.69 -6.39
N SER A 166 15.91 -8.66 -6.04
CA SER A 166 16.35 -9.95 -5.48
C SER A 166 17.26 -10.69 -6.46
N LYS A 167 16.85 -10.78 -7.73
CA LYS A 167 17.64 -11.42 -8.79
C LYS A 167 18.97 -10.72 -9.04
N GLU A 168 19.00 -9.40 -8.92
CA GLU A 168 20.24 -8.65 -9.13
C GLU A 168 21.18 -8.75 -7.92
N LEU A 169 20.66 -8.78 -6.70
CA LEU A 169 21.44 -9.00 -5.48
C LEU A 169 22.08 -10.39 -5.45
N GLU A 170 21.44 -11.41 -6.04
CA GLU A 170 22.03 -12.73 -6.22
C GLU A 170 23.29 -12.69 -7.10
N LYS A 171 23.38 -11.75 -8.04
CA LYS A 171 24.54 -11.57 -8.93
C LYS A 171 25.57 -10.61 -8.34
N ASN A 172 25.11 -9.53 -7.72
CA ASN A 172 25.94 -8.50 -7.12
C ASN A 172 25.44 -8.17 -5.70
N PRO A 173 25.99 -8.85 -4.68
CA PRO A 173 25.56 -8.66 -3.29
C PRO A 173 25.77 -7.24 -2.76
N PHE A 174 26.72 -6.48 -3.31
CA PHE A 174 27.07 -5.13 -2.87
C PHE A 174 26.30 -4.04 -3.63
N LEU A 175 25.29 -4.41 -4.41
CA LEU A 175 24.48 -3.47 -5.19
C LEU A 175 23.79 -2.46 -4.27
N PHE A 176 24.03 -1.17 -4.53
CA PHE A 176 23.30 -0.10 -3.86
C PHE A 176 21.87 0.00 -4.40
N ILE A 177 20.92 -0.58 -3.66
CA ILE A 177 19.51 -0.76 -4.08
C ILE A 177 18.84 0.55 -4.53
N TRP A 178 19.17 1.67 -3.91
CA TRP A 178 18.58 2.97 -4.25
C TRP A 178 19.02 3.45 -5.64
N LEU A 179 20.31 3.34 -5.96
CA LEU A 179 20.85 3.67 -7.28
C LEU A 179 20.25 2.75 -8.35
N PHE A 180 20.14 1.45 -8.07
CA PHE A 180 19.52 0.49 -8.97
C PHE A 180 18.08 0.89 -9.34
N LYS A 181 17.25 1.26 -8.35
CA LYS A 181 15.88 1.73 -8.58
C LYS A 181 15.84 2.98 -9.46
N ILE A 182 16.77 3.90 -9.27
CA ILE A 182 16.86 5.13 -10.08
C ILE A 182 17.24 4.80 -11.51
N CYS A 183 18.30 4.01 -11.72
CA CYS A 183 18.74 3.60 -13.05
C CYS A 183 17.62 2.92 -13.82
N LYS A 184 16.89 1.99 -13.20
CA LYS A 184 15.75 1.30 -13.82
C LYS A 184 14.59 2.25 -14.15
N ARG A 185 14.34 3.24 -13.29
CA ARG A 185 13.32 4.27 -13.56
C ARG A 185 13.72 5.13 -14.77
N ILE A 186 14.98 5.53 -14.87
CA ILE A 186 15.52 6.29 -16.01
C ILE A 186 15.47 5.46 -17.30
N GLU A 187 15.85 4.18 -17.25
CA GLU A 187 15.77 3.24 -18.37
C GLU A 187 14.34 3.13 -18.92
N PHE A 188 13.35 3.00 -18.02
CA PHE A 188 11.94 3.00 -18.38
C PHE A 188 11.49 4.30 -19.06
N TYR A 189 11.88 5.47 -18.52
CA TYR A 189 11.56 6.76 -19.15
C TYR A 189 12.20 6.92 -20.54
N LYS A 190 13.45 6.47 -20.72
CA LYS A 190 14.13 6.50 -22.03
C LYS A 190 13.42 5.61 -23.04
N LYS A 191 13.06 4.38 -22.64
CA LYS A 191 12.34 3.45 -23.51
C LYS A 191 10.96 3.97 -23.90
N SER A 192 10.22 4.54 -22.94
CA SER A 192 8.92 5.15 -23.20
C SER A 192 9.00 6.35 -24.14
N LYS A 193 10.11 7.10 -24.14
CA LYS A 193 10.33 8.25 -25.03
C LYS A 193 10.70 7.80 -26.45
N ASN A 194 11.55 6.78 -26.59
CA ASN A 194 11.91 6.24 -27.90
C ASN A 194 10.71 5.58 -28.60
N GLN A 195 9.87 4.88 -27.84
CA GLN A 195 8.69 4.20 -28.38
C GLN A 195 7.61 5.18 -28.86
N SER A 196 7.46 6.34 -28.20
CA SER A 196 6.58 7.41 -28.70
C SER A 196 7.15 8.15 -29.91
N SER A 197 8.47 8.26 -30.03
CA SER A 197 9.13 8.79 -31.23
C SER A 197 8.97 7.88 -32.45
N GLU A 198 9.07 6.55 -32.29
CA GLU A 198 8.85 5.59 -33.38
C GLU A 198 7.39 5.59 -33.87
N THR A 199 6.40 5.65 -32.98
CA THR A 199 4.98 5.79 -33.38
C THR A 199 4.64 7.10 -34.08
N LEU A 200 5.40 8.18 -33.88
CA LEU A 200 5.19 9.44 -34.59
C LEU A 200 5.79 9.38 -36.00
N VAL A 201 6.98 8.79 -36.14
CA VAL A 201 7.64 8.59 -37.45
C VAL A 201 6.85 7.64 -38.34
N ASP A 202 6.25 6.58 -37.78
CA ASP A 202 5.39 5.65 -38.53
C ASP A 202 4.04 6.26 -38.92
N LYS A 203 3.59 7.32 -38.23
CA LYS A 203 2.37 8.05 -38.56
C LYS A 203 2.63 9.08 -39.68
N GLU A 204 3.74 9.81 -39.61
CA GLU A 204 4.19 10.74 -40.66
C GLU A 204 4.44 10.01 -42.00
N LYS A 205 5.06 8.83 -41.99
CA LYS A 205 5.30 8.04 -43.21
C LYS A 205 4.03 7.48 -43.86
N ARG A 206 2.95 7.31 -43.11
CA ARG A 206 1.64 6.89 -43.66
C ARG A 206 0.86 8.07 -44.24
N GLU A 207 1.05 9.27 -43.70
CA GLU A 207 0.39 10.49 -44.20
C GLU A 207 1.13 11.10 -45.41
N SER A 208 2.38 10.74 -45.65
CA SER A 208 3.19 11.20 -46.81
C SER A 208 3.26 10.22 -47.99
N GLY A 209 2.48 9.14 -47.98
CA GLY A 209 2.56 8.04 -48.95
C GLY A 209 1.37 7.90 -49.91
N ASP A 210 0.41 8.83 -49.88
CA ASP A 210 -0.83 8.79 -50.68
C ASP A 210 -0.86 9.83 -51.83
N ASP A 211 0.29 10.39 -52.21
CA ASP A 211 0.42 11.27 -53.38
C ASP A 211 1.51 10.74 -54.34
N GLU A 212 1.25 9.62 -55.02
CA GLU A 212 1.88 9.25 -56.30
C GLU A 212 0.90 8.47 -57.20
#